data_AF-A0A948CCF8-F1
#
_entry.id   AF-A0A948CCF8-F1
#
_cell.length_a   1.000
_cell.length_b   1.000
_cell.length_c   1.000
_cell.angle_alpha   90.00
_cell.angle_beta   90.00
_cell.angle_gamma   90.00
#
_symmetry.space_group_name_H-M   'P 1'
#
loop_
_entity.id
_entity.type
_entity.pdbx_description
1 polymer ?
#
loop_
_entity_poly.entity_id
_entity_poly.type
_entity_poly.pdbx_seq_one_letter_code
_entity_poly.pdbx_strand_id
1 'polypeptide(L)'
;VKWKGSRKKKPTYQKTAVIPGIGDLDLVCRPNKTMIRLYTANRSLETQMWLQKYETKNSRYVVSVKTPRVYTYAHADDNGKGGTGFYTHEGLNQEPGIESRSQDGYMYGVISQRPGRQQSGTALDPLRPVTTFELKWNWNGFDYDQKYRSCKIKGVFTTQFPDEARTTLTWRGDDDTAPTQVTGKIPGIGWLTMTCPHDLAQDPTVSIDPYSANASLYIEDVEGEGLVENQRVETSLPYDAETGLLGPYPLPENGTLRMQAQNKDNDSWIMLSSYYVRNDDKRPQRNLCEQAAGYYNR
;
A
#
# COMPACT_ATOMS: atom_id res chain seq x y z
N VAL A 1 4.18 -13.04 -14.14
CA VAL A 1 4.24 -13.28 -15.61
C VAL A 1 5.69 -13.38 -16.05
N LYS A 2 6.03 -14.29 -16.96
CA LYS A 2 7.40 -14.41 -17.52
C LYS A 2 7.31 -14.86 -18.97
N TRP A 3 8.05 -14.21 -19.85
CA TRP A 3 8.20 -14.65 -21.23
C TRP A 3 9.56 -14.26 -21.83
N LYS A 4 9.95 -14.99 -22.86
CA LYS A 4 11.07 -14.69 -23.75
C LYS A 4 10.55 -14.77 -25.17
N GLY A 5 10.83 -13.75 -25.97
CA GLY A 5 10.30 -13.68 -27.32
C GLY A 5 10.90 -14.77 -28.19
N SER A 6 10.04 -15.39 -29.00
CA SER A 6 10.42 -16.39 -29.99
C SER A 6 9.68 -16.08 -31.28
N ARG A 7 10.30 -16.32 -32.43
CA ARG A 7 9.66 -16.08 -33.74
C ARG A 7 8.40 -16.93 -33.99
N LYS A 8 8.19 -18.00 -33.22
CA LYS A 8 7.17 -19.04 -33.49
C LYS A 8 5.92 -18.95 -32.60
N LYS A 9 5.97 -18.20 -31.48
CA LYS A 9 4.86 -18.15 -30.51
C LYS A 9 4.66 -16.74 -30.00
N LYS A 10 3.39 -16.28 -30.00
CA LYS A 10 3.00 -15.03 -29.34
C LYS A 10 3.13 -15.21 -27.81
N PRO A 11 3.93 -14.38 -27.11
CA PRO A 11 4.08 -14.46 -25.67
C PRO A 11 2.78 -14.12 -24.91
N THR A 12 2.60 -14.74 -23.76
CA THR A 12 1.61 -14.31 -22.77
C THR A 12 2.17 -13.12 -22.01
N TYR A 13 1.67 -11.93 -22.33
CA TYR A 13 2.16 -10.66 -21.78
C TYR A 13 1.53 -10.29 -20.43
N GLN A 14 0.45 -10.95 -20.04
CA GLN A 14 -0.34 -10.59 -18.85
C GLN A 14 -0.58 -11.83 -17.99
N LYS A 15 -0.57 -11.64 -16.68
CA LYS A 15 -1.13 -12.60 -15.72
C LYS A 15 -1.98 -11.84 -14.72
N THR A 16 -3.16 -12.34 -14.42
CA THR A 16 -4.07 -11.76 -13.43
C THR A 16 -3.92 -12.49 -12.10
N ALA A 17 -3.93 -11.73 -11.01
CA ALA A 17 -4.02 -12.23 -9.64
C ALA A 17 -5.35 -11.74 -9.04
N VAL A 18 -6.10 -12.65 -8.44
CA VAL A 18 -7.32 -12.28 -7.71
C VAL A 18 -6.90 -11.67 -6.38
N ILE A 19 -7.48 -10.51 -6.05
CA ILE A 19 -7.35 -9.84 -4.76
C ILE A 19 -8.65 -10.08 -4.00
N PRO A 20 -8.70 -11.04 -3.06
CA PRO A 20 -9.93 -11.48 -2.42
C PRO A 20 -10.72 -10.31 -1.84
N GLY A 21 -12.04 -10.30 -2.07
CA GLY A 21 -12.93 -9.25 -1.57
C GLY A 21 -12.81 -7.87 -2.23
N ILE A 22 -11.80 -7.63 -3.08
CA ILE A 22 -11.56 -6.32 -3.72
C ILE A 22 -11.75 -6.38 -5.24
N GLY A 23 -11.08 -7.31 -5.92
CA GLY A 23 -11.12 -7.39 -7.39
C GLY A 23 -9.91 -8.13 -7.96
N ASP A 24 -9.35 -7.60 -9.05
CA ASP A 24 -8.29 -8.27 -9.82
C ASP A 24 -7.10 -7.34 -10.06
N LEU A 25 -5.89 -7.88 -9.96
CA LEU A 25 -4.66 -7.19 -10.32
C LEU A 25 -4.00 -7.84 -11.53
N ASP A 26 -3.91 -7.08 -12.62
CA ASP A 26 -3.18 -7.47 -13.81
C ASP A 26 -1.70 -7.10 -13.69
N LEU A 27 -0.84 -8.09 -13.90
CA LEU A 27 0.59 -7.91 -14.12
C LEU A 27 0.86 -7.89 -15.62
N VAL A 28 1.08 -6.70 -16.19
CA VAL A 28 1.29 -6.51 -17.63
C VAL A 28 2.77 -6.28 -17.92
N CYS A 29 3.36 -7.17 -18.70
CA CYS A 29 4.79 -7.23 -18.98
C CYS A 29 4.98 -7.10 -20.50
N ARG A 30 4.76 -5.93 -21.10
CA ARG A 30 4.91 -5.73 -22.57
C ARG A 30 5.65 -4.43 -22.89
N PRO A 31 6.42 -4.37 -23.99
CA PRO A 31 7.35 -3.27 -24.28
C PRO A 31 6.81 -1.85 -24.11
N ASN A 32 5.60 -1.60 -24.61
CA ASN A 32 5.00 -0.26 -24.61
C ASN A 32 3.98 -0.04 -23.49
N LYS A 33 3.89 -0.95 -22.51
CA LYS A 33 2.90 -0.87 -21.42
C LYS A 33 3.25 -1.89 -20.33
N THR A 34 4.38 -1.70 -19.67
CA THR A 34 4.72 -2.40 -18.43
C THR A 34 3.99 -1.71 -17.29
N MET A 35 3.13 -2.46 -16.59
CA MET A 35 2.33 -1.89 -15.50
C MET A 35 1.78 -2.97 -14.59
N ILE A 36 1.38 -2.54 -13.40
CA ILE A 36 0.34 -3.22 -12.65
C ILE A 36 -0.95 -2.45 -12.77
N ARG A 37 -2.08 -3.16 -12.87
CA ARG A 37 -3.38 -2.54 -13.09
C ARG A 37 -4.42 -3.20 -12.20
N LEU A 38 -5.03 -2.40 -11.33
CA LEU A 38 -6.02 -2.84 -10.36
C LEU A 38 -7.42 -2.53 -10.86
N TYR A 39 -8.23 -3.59 -10.91
CA TYR A 39 -9.66 -3.55 -11.13
C TYR A 39 -10.38 -3.76 -9.80
N THR A 40 -11.47 -3.04 -9.61
CA THR A 40 -12.36 -3.26 -8.47
C THR A 40 -13.65 -3.92 -8.94
N ALA A 41 -14.15 -4.87 -8.15
CA ALA A 41 -15.45 -5.48 -8.39
C ALA A 41 -16.61 -4.53 -8.03
N ASN A 42 -16.36 -3.54 -7.17
CA ASN A 42 -17.38 -2.58 -6.74
C ASN A 42 -16.81 -1.15 -6.64
N ARG A 43 -17.22 -0.29 -7.57
CA ARG A 43 -16.81 1.12 -7.61
C ARG A 43 -17.56 2.04 -6.64
N SER A 44 -18.65 1.56 -6.03
CA SER A 44 -19.31 2.30 -4.95
C SER A 44 -18.44 2.38 -3.70
N LEU A 45 -17.45 1.48 -3.59
CA LEU A 45 -16.41 1.49 -2.57
C LEU A 45 -15.15 2.16 -3.12
N GLU A 46 -14.37 2.76 -2.24
CA GLU A 46 -13.05 3.30 -2.60
C GLU A 46 -12.01 2.19 -2.49
N THR A 47 -11.38 1.87 -3.63
CA THR A 47 -10.28 0.92 -3.71
C THR A 47 -8.97 1.67 -3.94
N GLN A 48 -7.93 1.24 -3.25
CA GLN A 48 -6.76 2.06 -3.04
C GLN A 48 -5.54 1.14 -3.00
N MET A 49 -4.55 1.42 -3.86
CA MET A 49 -3.28 0.71 -3.92
C MET A 49 -2.17 1.69 -3.57
N TRP A 50 -1.62 1.57 -2.37
CA TRP A 50 -0.43 2.27 -1.96
C TRP A 50 0.80 1.44 -2.28
N LEU A 51 1.85 2.08 -2.78
CA LEU A 51 3.10 1.38 -3.06
C LEU A 51 4.31 2.29 -2.95
N GLN A 52 5.43 1.70 -2.54
CA GLN A 52 6.77 2.25 -2.68
C GLN A 52 7.45 1.55 -3.86
N LYS A 53 7.75 2.31 -4.91
CA LYS A 53 8.40 1.81 -6.14
C LYS A 53 9.89 2.13 -6.10
N TYR A 54 10.73 1.10 -6.10
CA TYR A 54 12.18 1.19 -6.07
C TYR A 54 12.80 0.82 -7.41
N GLU A 55 13.72 1.67 -7.86
CA GLU A 55 14.40 1.54 -9.15
C GLU A 55 15.84 2.04 -9.06
N THR A 56 16.67 1.64 -10.02
CA THR A 56 17.97 2.29 -10.25
C THR A 56 17.83 3.26 -11.41
N LYS A 57 17.97 4.57 -11.15
CA LYS A 57 18.00 5.65 -12.15
C LYS A 57 19.39 6.29 -12.16
N ASN A 58 20.03 6.38 -13.32
CA ASN A 58 21.38 6.96 -13.46
C ASN A 58 22.39 6.41 -12.43
N SER A 59 22.40 5.09 -12.24
CA SER A 59 23.23 4.38 -11.25
C SER A 59 22.95 4.73 -9.78
N ARG A 60 21.81 5.35 -9.48
CA ARG A 60 21.38 5.68 -8.11
C ARG A 60 20.07 4.98 -7.77
N TYR A 61 19.95 4.54 -6.52
CA TYR A 61 18.70 3.97 -6.02
C TYR A 61 17.71 5.09 -5.74
N VAL A 62 16.53 4.98 -6.35
CA VAL A 62 15.42 5.90 -6.15
C VAL A 62 14.20 5.16 -5.64
N VAL A 63 13.37 5.88 -4.89
CA VAL A 63 12.05 5.44 -4.47
C VAL A 63 11.01 6.47 -4.89
N SER A 64 9.78 6.01 -5.11
CA SER A 64 8.61 6.89 -5.23
C SER A 64 7.41 6.26 -4.54
N VAL A 65 6.66 7.06 -3.80
CA VAL A 65 5.37 6.68 -3.23
C VAL A 65 4.27 6.96 -4.25
N LYS A 66 3.42 5.97 -4.52
CA LYS A 66 2.31 6.10 -5.47
C LYS A 66 1.02 5.58 -4.85
N THR A 67 -0.08 6.22 -5.24
CA THR A 67 -1.42 5.93 -4.74
C THR A 67 -2.46 5.78 -5.84
N PRO A 68 -2.33 4.80 -6.75
CA PRO A 68 -3.43 4.45 -7.66
C PRO A 68 -4.74 4.17 -6.92
N ARG A 69 -5.80 4.92 -7.22
CA ARG A 69 -7.14 4.80 -6.59
C ARG A 69 -8.26 4.60 -7.61
N VAL A 70 -9.27 3.81 -7.22
CA VAL A 70 -10.55 3.64 -7.91
C VAL A 70 -11.67 4.10 -6.98
N TYR A 71 -12.43 5.13 -7.37
CA TYR A 71 -13.57 5.63 -6.60
C TYR A 71 -14.63 6.26 -7.53
N THR A 72 -15.89 6.21 -7.13
CA THR A 72 -16.98 6.96 -7.80
C THR A 72 -17.09 8.40 -7.30
N TYR A 73 -16.80 8.65 -6.03
CA TYR A 73 -17.01 9.93 -5.35
C TYR A 73 -15.68 10.51 -4.87
N ALA A 74 -15.40 11.77 -5.18
CA ALA A 74 -14.10 12.42 -4.85
C ALA A 74 -13.99 12.90 -3.39
N HIS A 75 -15.12 13.21 -2.75
CA HIS A 75 -15.25 13.64 -1.35
C HIS A 75 -16.67 13.33 -0.84
N ALA A 76 -16.96 13.68 0.42
CA ALA A 76 -18.23 13.34 1.07
C ALA A 76 -19.48 13.85 0.31
N ASP A 77 -19.43 15.08 -0.19
CA ASP A 77 -20.59 15.69 -0.89
C ASP A 77 -20.56 15.53 -2.42
N ASP A 78 -19.70 14.67 -2.98
CA ASP A 78 -19.62 14.52 -4.44
C ASP A 78 -20.89 13.83 -4.98
N ASN A 79 -21.29 14.19 -6.21
CA ASN A 79 -22.50 13.65 -6.84
C ASN A 79 -22.21 12.45 -7.78
N GLY A 80 -21.01 11.88 -7.72
CA GLY A 80 -20.56 10.76 -8.54
C GLY A 80 -19.93 11.16 -9.88
N LYS A 81 -19.79 12.46 -10.17
CA LYS A 81 -19.10 12.96 -11.37
C LYS A 81 -17.60 13.19 -11.15
N GLY A 82 -17.13 13.25 -9.90
CA GLY A 82 -15.71 13.49 -9.58
C GLY A 82 -14.84 12.23 -9.56
N GLY A 83 -15.42 11.04 -9.77
CA GLY A 83 -14.74 9.75 -9.66
C GLY A 83 -13.62 9.49 -10.67
N THR A 84 -12.86 8.42 -10.43
CA THR A 84 -11.85 7.88 -11.36
C THR A 84 -12.45 6.83 -12.29
N GLY A 85 -11.65 6.26 -13.20
CA GLY A 85 -12.07 5.21 -14.13
C GLY A 85 -12.39 3.86 -13.47
N PHE A 86 -12.72 2.85 -14.28
CA PHE A 86 -13.04 1.48 -13.80
C PHE A 86 -11.83 0.69 -13.29
N TYR A 87 -10.64 1.18 -13.57
CA TYR A 87 -9.39 0.61 -13.10
C TYR A 87 -8.41 1.75 -12.82
N THR A 88 -7.38 1.42 -12.07
CA THR A 88 -6.22 2.28 -11.86
C THR A 88 -4.94 1.50 -12.16
N HIS A 89 -3.82 2.18 -12.36
CA HIS A 89 -2.57 1.51 -12.71
C HIS A 89 -1.35 2.26 -12.21
N GLU A 90 -0.24 1.54 -12.10
CA GLU A 90 1.09 2.11 -11.95
C GLU A 90 2.00 1.61 -13.08
N GLY A 91 2.70 2.53 -13.73
CA GLY A 91 3.65 2.23 -14.80
C GLY A 91 4.99 1.74 -14.23
N LEU A 92 5.55 0.69 -14.81
CA LEU A 92 6.84 0.18 -14.34
C LEU A 92 8.03 0.85 -15.04
N ASN A 93 7.84 1.49 -16.18
CA ASN A 93 8.91 2.20 -16.88
C ASN A 93 9.38 3.44 -16.08
N GLN A 94 10.64 3.80 -16.27
CA GLN A 94 11.26 4.98 -15.66
C GLN A 94 10.99 6.28 -16.44
N GLU A 95 10.81 6.19 -17.75
CA GLU A 95 10.69 7.32 -18.66
C GLU A 95 9.47 7.19 -19.59
N PRO A 96 8.97 8.31 -20.15
CA PRO A 96 7.99 8.28 -21.23
C PRO A 96 8.57 7.56 -22.46
N GLY A 97 8.08 6.36 -22.75
CA GLY A 97 8.53 5.58 -23.91
C GLY A 97 8.73 4.10 -23.60
N ILE A 98 9.39 3.40 -24.52
CA ILE A 98 9.79 2.00 -24.34
C ILE A 98 11.16 2.02 -23.66
N GLU A 99 11.21 1.58 -22.40
CA GLU A 99 12.47 1.35 -21.71
C GLU A 99 13.07 0.02 -22.18
N SER A 100 14.20 0.05 -22.88
CA SER A 100 14.81 -1.18 -23.43
C SER A 100 15.11 -2.23 -22.36
N ARG A 101 15.53 -1.78 -21.19
CA ARG A 101 16.08 -2.63 -20.13
C ARG A 101 15.73 -2.05 -18.77
N SER A 102 15.16 -2.91 -17.92
CA SER A 102 15.02 -2.66 -16.49
C SER A 102 15.64 -3.81 -15.72
N GLN A 103 16.47 -3.48 -14.73
CA GLN A 103 17.13 -4.46 -13.86
C GLN A 103 16.73 -4.20 -12.41
N ASP A 104 16.29 -5.28 -11.75
CA ASP A 104 16.09 -5.32 -10.31
C ASP A 104 15.14 -4.25 -9.75
N GLY A 105 14.18 -3.81 -10.56
CA GLY A 105 13.08 -2.97 -10.08
C GLY A 105 12.17 -3.77 -9.14
N TYR A 106 11.77 -3.17 -8.04
CA TYR A 106 10.88 -3.80 -7.09
C TYR A 106 9.93 -2.78 -6.44
N MET A 107 8.82 -3.26 -5.94
CA MET A 107 7.88 -2.47 -5.16
C MET A 107 7.23 -3.33 -4.12
N TYR A 108 6.76 -2.69 -3.07
CA TYR A 108 5.86 -3.31 -2.12
C TYR A 108 4.76 -2.33 -1.77
N GLY A 109 3.64 -2.84 -1.29
CA GLY A 109 2.45 -2.03 -1.15
C GLY A 109 1.30 -2.70 -0.42
N VAL A 110 0.23 -1.93 -0.27
CA VAL A 110 -1.02 -2.29 0.39
C VAL A 110 -2.17 -1.99 -0.56
N ILE A 111 -3.03 -2.98 -0.78
CA ILE A 111 -4.32 -2.83 -1.43
C ILE A 111 -5.39 -2.95 -0.36
N SER A 112 -6.24 -1.94 -0.28
CA SER A 112 -7.36 -1.91 0.65
C SER A 112 -8.61 -1.35 -0.02
N GLN A 113 -9.75 -1.66 0.57
CA GLN A 113 -11.04 -1.13 0.15
C GLN A 113 -11.81 -0.63 1.37
N ARG A 114 -12.49 0.49 1.22
CA ARG A 114 -13.24 1.19 2.27
C ARG A 114 -14.57 1.71 1.72
N PRO A 115 -15.51 2.19 2.56
CA PRO A 115 -16.74 2.81 2.08
C PRO A 115 -16.47 3.87 1.00
N GLY A 116 -17.42 4.12 0.11
CA GLY A 116 -17.30 5.24 -0.84
C GLY A 116 -17.21 6.57 -0.09
N ARG A 117 -16.50 7.57 -0.63
CA ARG A 117 -16.20 8.85 0.05
C ARG A 117 -17.41 9.59 0.63
N GLN A 118 -18.56 9.42 0.01
CA GLN A 118 -19.87 9.92 0.39
C GLN A 118 -20.57 9.17 1.53
N GLN A 119 -19.92 8.14 2.10
CA GLN A 119 -20.45 7.34 3.19
C GLN A 119 -19.58 7.51 4.44
N SER A 120 -20.21 7.30 5.61
CA SER A 120 -19.51 7.16 6.89
C SER A 120 -18.37 6.16 6.78
N GLY A 121 -17.28 6.40 7.52
CA GLY A 121 -16.14 5.50 7.59
C GLY A 121 -16.49 4.09 8.10
N THR A 122 -17.63 3.96 8.80
CA THR A 122 -18.14 2.69 9.36
C THR A 122 -19.18 2.00 8.47
N ALA A 123 -19.56 2.58 7.33
CA ALA A 123 -20.65 2.07 6.49
C ALA A 123 -20.37 0.72 5.79
N LEU A 124 -19.19 0.15 5.97
CA LEU A 124 -18.77 -1.13 5.41
C LEU A 124 -18.61 -2.14 6.54
N ASP A 125 -19.62 -2.98 6.71
CA ASP A 125 -19.64 -4.10 7.66
C ASP A 125 -20.15 -5.38 6.95
N PRO A 126 -19.37 -6.48 6.92
CA PRO A 126 -18.00 -6.59 7.42
C PRO A 126 -17.01 -5.77 6.58
N LEU A 127 -15.89 -5.40 7.20
CA LEU A 127 -14.75 -4.78 6.53
C LEU A 127 -14.24 -5.69 5.39
N ARG A 128 -13.49 -5.11 4.45
CA ARG A 128 -12.83 -5.87 3.38
C ARG A 128 -11.43 -6.28 3.81
N PRO A 129 -10.92 -7.44 3.36
CA PRO A 129 -9.58 -7.86 3.68
C PRO A 129 -8.54 -6.87 3.14
N VAL A 130 -7.40 -6.78 3.80
CA VAL A 130 -6.24 -6.01 3.34
C VAL A 130 -5.28 -6.96 2.64
N THR A 131 -4.82 -6.59 1.44
CA THR A 131 -3.82 -7.35 0.70
C THR A 131 -2.53 -6.57 0.61
N THR A 132 -1.45 -7.08 1.19
CA THR A 132 -0.11 -6.56 0.94
C THR A 132 0.52 -7.28 -0.25
N PHE A 133 1.54 -6.67 -0.85
CA PHE A 133 2.28 -7.31 -1.92
C PHE A 133 3.75 -6.92 -1.97
N GLU A 134 4.55 -7.82 -2.52
CA GLU A 134 5.89 -7.56 -3.05
C GLU A 134 5.91 -7.93 -4.53
N LEU A 135 6.43 -7.04 -5.36
CA LEU A 135 6.59 -7.22 -6.79
C LEU A 135 8.03 -6.95 -7.20
N LYS A 136 8.59 -7.79 -8.07
CA LYS A 136 9.89 -7.60 -8.70
C LYS A 136 9.74 -7.70 -10.21
N TRP A 137 10.40 -6.83 -10.95
CA TRP A 137 10.40 -6.86 -12.39
C TRP A 137 11.79 -6.72 -12.99
N ASN A 138 11.91 -7.28 -14.19
CA ASN A 138 13.07 -7.11 -15.03
C ASN A 138 12.68 -7.37 -16.49
N TRP A 139 13.25 -6.60 -17.40
CA TRP A 139 13.10 -6.84 -18.84
C TRP A 139 14.36 -6.45 -19.59
N ASN A 140 14.47 -6.96 -20.81
CA ASN A 140 15.61 -6.71 -21.67
C ASN A 140 15.20 -6.68 -23.14
N GLY A 141 15.87 -5.81 -23.90
CA GLY A 141 15.84 -5.76 -25.34
C GLY A 141 14.52 -5.26 -25.94
N PHE A 142 13.73 -4.47 -25.21
CA PHE A 142 12.39 -4.05 -25.64
C PHE A 142 12.37 -3.21 -26.94
N ASP A 143 13.46 -2.52 -27.27
CA ASP A 143 13.58 -1.78 -28.55
C ASP A 143 13.99 -2.65 -29.74
N TYR A 144 14.41 -3.90 -29.49
CA TYR A 144 14.92 -4.79 -30.53
C TYR A 144 13.83 -5.72 -31.06
N ASP A 145 14.12 -6.52 -32.09
CA ASP A 145 13.21 -7.57 -32.56
C ASP A 145 12.72 -8.48 -31.43
N GLN A 146 11.52 -9.03 -31.59
CA GLN A 146 10.89 -9.92 -30.60
C GLN A 146 11.82 -11.02 -30.08
N LYS A 147 12.68 -11.62 -30.92
CA LYS A 147 13.64 -12.67 -30.52
C LYS A 147 14.64 -12.25 -29.42
N TYR A 148 14.90 -10.96 -29.25
CA TYR A 148 15.80 -10.40 -28.24
C TYR A 148 15.07 -9.93 -26.97
N ARG A 149 13.74 -9.87 -27.02
CA ARG A 149 12.92 -9.36 -25.92
C ARG A 149 12.70 -10.41 -24.85
N SER A 150 12.76 -9.99 -23.59
CA SER A 150 12.31 -10.81 -22.47
C SER A 150 11.75 -9.94 -21.37
N CYS A 151 10.80 -10.47 -20.60
CA CYS A 151 10.19 -9.77 -19.49
C CYS A 151 9.76 -10.74 -18.40
N LYS A 152 9.93 -10.32 -17.16
CA LYS A 152 9.47 -11.05 -15.98
C LYS A 152 8.96 -10.05 -14.96
N ILE A 153 7.77 -10.32 -14.43
CA ILE A 153 7.22 -9.71 -13.22
C ILE A 153 6.85 -10.87 -12.28
N LYS A 154 7.45 -10.91 -11.10
CA LYS A 154 7.10 -11.82 -10.01
C LYS A 154 6.36 -11.02 -8.94
N GLY A 155 5.21 -11.51 -8.48
CA GLY A 155 4.46 -10.90 -7.39
C GLY A 155 4.10 -11.94 -6.33
N VAL A 156 4.12 -11.53 -5.08
CA VAL A 156 3.59 -12.25 -3.91
C VAL A 156 2.50 -11.35 -3.32
N PHE A 157 1.32 -11.92 -3.08
CA PHE A 157 0.16 -11.21 -2.54
C PHE A 157 -0.28 -11.92 -1.26
N THR A 158 -0.32 -11.20 -0.15
CA THR A 158 -0.71 -11.74 1.16
C THR A 158 -1.98 -11.04 1.59
N THR A 159 -3.06 -11.80 1.75
CA THR A 159 -4.37 -11.24 2.10
C THR A 159 -4.73 -11.64 3.52
N GLN A 160 -5.03 -10.64 4.34
CA GLN A 160 -5.48 -10.83 5.71
C GLN A 160 -6.99 -10.63 5.79
N PHE A 161 -7.68 -11.57 6.43
CA PHE A 161 -9.12 -11.49 6.58
C PHE A 161 -9.52 -10.59 7.77
N PRO A 162 -10.61 -9.83 7.66
CA PRO A 162 -11.06 -8.88 8.69
C PRO A 162 -11.22 -9.50 10.09
N ASP A 163 -11.67 -10.76 10.16
CA ASP A 163 -11.88 -11.48 11.41
C ASP A 163 -10.57 -11.82 12.12
N GLU A 164 -9.45 -11.84 11.39
CA GLU A 164 -8.12 -12.13 11.93
C GLU A 164 -7.38 -10.86 12.39
N ALA A 165 -7.79 -9.69 11.90
CA ALA A 165 -7.47 -8.39 12.48
C ALA A 165 -8.28 -7.26 11.85
N ARG A 166 -8.92 -6.42 12.67
CA ARG A 166 -9.45 -5.13 12.22
C ARG A 166 -8.26 -4.18 11.98
N THR A 167 -7.69 -4.19 10.78
CA THR A 167 -6.48 -3.41 10.44
C THR A 167 -6.76 -2.26 9.50
N THR A 168 -8.02 -1.86 9.34
CA THR A 168 -8.39 -0.67 8.57
C THR A 168 -9.07 0.33 9.49
N LEU A 169 -8.59 1.57 9.44
CA LEU A 169 -9.23 2.72 10.08
C LEU A 169 -9.69 3.66 8.97
N THR A 170 -10.96 4.07 9.02
CA THR A 170 -11.51 5.06 8.10
C THR A 170 -12.39 6.02 8.89
N TRP A 171 -12.04 7.30 8.84
CA TRP A 171 -12.83 8.43 9.32
C TRP A 171 -12.91 9.48 8.20
N ARG A 172 -14.01 10.22 8.11
CA ARG A 172 -14.25 11.25 7.09
C ARG A 172 -15.08 12.40 7.63
N GLY A 173 -14.79 13.59 7.15
CA GLY A 173 -15.54 14.81 7.41
C GLY A 173 -15.80 15.01 8.89
N ASP A 174 -17.06 15.32 9.20
CA ASP A 174 -17.57 15.52 10.56
C ASP A 174 -18.22 14.24 11.13
N ASP A 175 -17.80 13.06 10.66
CA ASP A 175 -18.31 11.78 11.18
C ASP A 175 -17.74 11.49 12.57
N ASP A 176 -18.38 12.06 13.59
CA ASP A 176 -18.07 11.87 15.02
C ASP A 176 -18.25 10.42 15.49
N THR A 177 -18.88 9.56 14.67
CA THR A 177 -19.12 8.15 15.01
C THR A 177 -18.03 7.22 14.51
N ALA A 178 -17.10 7.73 13.69
CA ALA A 178 -16.03 6.91 13.14
C ALA A 178 -15.01 6.52 14.22
N PRO A 179 -14.44 5.31 14.15
CA PRO A 179 -13.39 4.90 15.08
C PRO A 179 -12.13 5.76 14.86
N THR A 180 -11.67 6.38 15.93
CA THR A 180 -10.37 7.06 16.00
C THR A 180 -9.23 6.11 16.35
N GLN A 181 -9.54 4.85 16.60
CA GLN A 181 -8.56 3.81 16.91
C GLN A 181 -9.03 2.47 16.37
N VAL A 182 -8.07 1.68 15.88
CA VAL A 182 -8.31 0.28 15.53
C VAL A 182 -7.15 -0.58 16.03
N THR A 183 -7.48 -1.79 16.49
CA THR A 183 -6.50 -2.75 17.01
C THR A 183 -6.61 -4.07 16.26
N GLY A 184 -5.46 -4.63 15.90
CA GLY A 184 -5.31 -5.87 15.16
C GLY A 184 -4.26 -6.79 15.79
N LYS A 185 -4.52 -8.09 15.82
CA LYS A 185 -3.57 -9.06 16.37
C LYS A 185 -2.41 -9.27 15.40
N ILE A 186 -1.19 -9.40 15.93
CA ILE A 186 0.01 -9.92 15.27
C ILE A 186 0.39 -11.25 15.98
N PRO A 187 0.07 -12.44 15.41
CA PRO A 187 0.39 -13.74 15.97
C PRO A 187 1.83 -13.84 16.44
N GLY A 188 2.02 -14.34 17.65
CA GLY A 188 3.34 -14.52 18.24
C GLY A 188 4.04 -13.23 18.70
N ILE A 189 3.55 -12.05 18.32
CA ILE A 189 4.17 -10.76 18.66
C ILE A 189 3.33 -9.97 19.66
N GLY A 190 2.06 -9.67 19.35
CA GLY A 190 1.28 -8.71 20.15
C GLY A 190 0.04 -8.16 19.45
N TRP A 191 -0.34 -6.93 19.80
CA TRP A 191 -1.46 -6.19 19.22
C TRP A 191 -0.99 -4.89 18.59
N LEU A 192 -1.19 -4.75 17.28
CA LEU A 192 -1.00 -3.51 16.54
C LEU A 192 -2.15 -2.55 16.86
N THR A 193 -1.86 -1.33 17.26
CA THR A 193 -2.84 -0.26 17.38
C THR A 193 -2.49 0.86 16.42
N MET A 194 -3.45 1.27 15.60
CA MET A 194 -3.37 2.49 14.80
C MET A 194 -4.37 3.49 15.34
N THR A 195 -3.95 4.74 15.45
CA THR A 195 -4.79 5.84 15.93
C THR A 195 -4.91 6.92 14.88
N CYS A 196 -6.04 7.61 14.91
CA CYS A 196 -6.27 8.84 14.20
C CYS A 196 -7.17 9.75 15.04
N PRO A 197 -6.57 10.59 15.90
CA PRO A 197 -7.33 11.43 16.82
C PRO A 197 -8.02 12.58 16.06
N HIS A 198 -9.16 13.03 16.59
CA HIS A 198 -9.82 14.27 16.14
C HIS A 198 -9.06 15.53 16.58
N ASP A 199 -8.36 15.45 17.72
CA ASP A 199 -7.50 16.52 18.21
C ASP A 199 -6.31 16.73 17.27
N LEU A 200 -6.28 17.91 16.64
CA LEU A 200 -5.24 18.30 15.68
C LEU A 200 -3.86 18.48 16.33
N ALA A 201 -3.79 18.61 17.66
CA ALA A 201 -2.53 18.65 18.39
C ALA A 201 -1.87 17.28 18.51
N GLN A 202 -2.60 16.19 18.24
CA GLN A 202 -2.11 14.83 18.32
C GLN A 202 -1.99 14.25 16.92
N ASP A 203 -0.82 13.72 16.57
CA ASP A 203 -0.63 13.06 15.29
C ASP A 203 -1.20 11.64 15.28
N PRO A 204 -1.63 11.13 14.11
CA PRO A 204 -1.97 9.73 13.96
C PRO A 204 -0.73 8.89 14.22
N THR A 205 -0.87 7.80 14.96
CA THR A 205 0.28 6.96 15.36
C THR A 205 0.01 5.48 15.15
N VAL A 206 1.10 4.71 15.12
CA VAL A 206 1.09 3.26 15.24
C VAL A 206 1.92 2.83 16.44
N SER A 207 1.43 1.84 17.18
CA SER A 207 2.15 1.18 18.26
C SER A 207 1.86 -0.31 18.27
N ILE A 208 2.73 -1.08 18.94
CA ILE A 208 2.48 -2.49 19.22
C ILE A 208 2.55 -2.69 20.73
N ASP A 209 1.51 -3.32 21.29
CA ASP A 209 1.52 -3.90 22.63
C ASP A 209 2.04 -5.34 22.51
N PRO A 210 3.33 -5.61 22.84
CA PRO A 210 3.94 -6.91 22.60
C PRO A 210 3.66 -7.87 23.77
N TYR A 211 3.55 -9.17 23.46
CA TYR A 211 3.42 -10.22 24.48
C TYR A 211 4.69 -10.44 25.31
N SER A 212 5.80 -9.78 24.96
CA SER A 212 7.10 -9.95 25.61
C SER A 212 7.92 -8.67 25.58
N ALA A 213 8.60 -8.38 26.70
CA ALA A 213 9.48 -7.21 26.86
C ALA A 213 10.79 -7.30 26.06
N ASN A 214 11.09 -8.43 25.42
CA ASN A 214 12.24 -8.55 24.51
C ASN A 214 11.89 -8.24 23.04
N ALA A 215 10.69 -7.71 22.79
CA ALA A 215 10.26 -7.35 21.45
C ALA A 215 10.91 -6.04 20.97
N SER A 216 10.99 -5.88 19.66
CA SER A 216 11.42 -4.65 19.00
C SER A 216 10.67 -4.44 17.70
N LEU A 217 10.59 -3.18 17.28
CA LEU A 217 9.93 -2.77 16.04
C LEU A 217 10.92 -1.96 15.19
N TYR A 218 11.29 -2.51 14.04
CA TYR A 218 12.01 -1.78 13.01
C TYR A 218 11.02 -1.20 12.00
N ILE A 219 11.25 0.02 11.56
CA ILE A 219 10.35 0.79 10.68
C ILE A 219 11.17 1.41 9.55
N GLU A 220 10.73 1.18 8.31
CA GLU A 220 11.13 1.94 7.14
C GLU A 220 9.96 2.84 6.71
N ASP A 221 10.17 4.15 6.84
CA ASP A 221 9.23 5.17 6.42
C ASP A 221 9.68 5.82 5.10
N VAL A 222 8.75 5.98 4.17
CA VAL A 222 8.95 6.68 2.91
C VAL A 222 7.69 7.47 2.57
N GLU A 223 7.86 8.78 2.41
CA GLU A 223 6.78 9.71 2.09
C GLU A 223 6.91 10.36 0.70
N GLY A 224 8.11 10.32 0.11
CA GLY A 224 8.43 11.12 -1.07
C GLY A 224 8.97 10.36 -2.27
N GLU A 225 9.41 11.13 -3.27
CA GLU A 225 10.07 10.64 -4.47
C GLU A 225 11.49 11.22 -4.54
N GLY A 226 12.48 10.36 -4.78
CA GLY A 226 13.87 10.79 -4.85
C GLY A 226 14.85 9.68 -4.53
N LEU A 227 16.07 10.06 -4.16
CA LEU A 227 17.12 9.12 -3.75
C LEU A 227 16.70 8.40 -2.47
N VAL A 228 16.86 7.07 -2.43
CA VAL A 228 16.48 6.26 -1.27
C VAL A 228 17.13 6.78 0.01
N GLU A 229 18.40 7.15 -0.04
CA GLU A 229 19.17 7.69 1.11
C GLU A 229 18.57 8.97 1.70
N ASN A 230 17.79 9.72 0.92
CA ASN A 230 17.18 10.99 1.36
C ASN A 230 15.70 10.85 1.69
N GLN A 231 15.05 9.77 1.24
CA GLN A 231 13.59 9.62 1.32
C GLN A 231 13.17 8.48 2.24
N ARG A 232 14.10 7.57 2.60
CA ARG A 232 13.84 6.49 3.52
C ARG A 232 14.42 6.80 4.89
N VAL A 233 13.55 6.87 5.89
CA VAL A 233 13.94 6.96 7.30
C VAL A 233 13.82 5.58 7.92
N GLU A 234 14.89 5.14 8.59
CA GLU A 234 14.93 3.86 9.28
C GLU A 234 14.94 4.11 10.79
N THR A 235 13.98 3.53 11.51
CA THR A 235 13.84 3.68 12.97
C THR A 235 13.75 2.32 13.62
N SER A 236 14.41 2.15 14.76
CA SER A 236 14.26 0.96 15.61
C SER A 236 13.73 1.38 16.98
N LEU A 237 12.59 0.83 17.36
CA LEU A 237 11.90 1.09 18.61
C LEU A 237 12.02 -0.14 19.50
N PRO A 238 12.78 -0.07 20.61
CA PRO A 238 12.80 -1.13 21.60
C PRO A 238 11.49 -1.14 22.40
N TYR A 239 11.30 -2.18 23.22
CA TYR A 239 10.30 -2.17 24.26
C TYR A 239 10.55 -1.03 25.26
N ASP A 240 9.53 -0.20 25.45
CA ASP A 240 9.51 0.82 26.49
C ASP A 240 8.87 0.26 27.76
N ALA A 241 9.64 0.26 28.86
CA ALA A 241 9.21 -0.28 30.14
C ALA A 241 8.17 0.60 30.86
N GLU A 242 8.09 1.89 30.52
CA GLU A 242 7.13 2.83 31.13
C GLU A 242 5.75 2.67 30.50
N THR A 243 5.68 2.62 29.17
CA THR A 243 4.43 2.50 28.42
C THR A 243 3.99 1.06 28.16
N GLY A 244 4.94 0.12 28.18
CA GLY A 244 4.71 -1.27 27.79
C GLY A 244 4.59 -1.48 26.27
N LEU A 245 4.97 -0.49 25.46
CA LEU A 245 4.74 -0.50 24.01
C LEU A 245 6.04 -0.53 23.20
N LEU A 246 5.90 -0.91 21.92
CA LEU A 246 6.83 -0.54 20.85
C LEU A 246 6.25 0.70 20.15
N GLY A 247 6.83 1.87 20.42
CA GLY A 247 6.30 3.16 19.97
C GLY A 247 5.63 3.95 21.09
N PRO A 248 4.77 4.94 20.77
CA PRO A 248 4.18 5.20 19.45
C PRO A 248 5.17 5.73 18.40
N TYR A 249 4.90 5.43 17.13
CA TYR A 249 5.55 6.02 15.97
C TYR A 249 4.55 6.89 15.18
N PRO A 250 4.91 8.12 14.77
CA PRO A 250 4.02 8.96 13.96
C PRO A 250 3.77 8.33 12.60
N LEU A 251 2.52 8.36 12.14
CA LEU A 251 2.16 7.89 10.81
C LEU A 251 2.41 8.98 9.77
N PRO A 252 2.87 8.60 8.57
CA PRO A 252 3.05 9.54 7.49
C PRO A 252 1.71 10.13 7.05
N GLU A 253 1.68 11.41 6.71
CA GLU A 253 0.47 12.09 6.21
C GLU A 253 -0.01 11.48 4.89
N ASN A 254 0.93 11.10 4.04
CA ASN A 254 0.69 10.50 2.74
C ASN A 254 1.84 9.53 2.42
N GLY A 255 1.79 8.33 3.00
CA GLY A 255 2.90 7.41 2.88
C GLY A 255 2.58 5.96 3.23
N THR A 256 3.64 5.16 3.28
CA THR A 256 3.56 3.81 3.81
C THR A 256 4.72 3.52 4.72
N LEU A 257 4.48 2.66 5.71
CA LEU A 257 5.50 2.09 6.57
C LEU A 257 5.69 0.63 6.21
N ARG A 258 6.95 0.21 6.09
CA ARG A 258 7.32 -1.20 6.14
C ARG A 258 7.92 -1.48 7.50
N MET A 259 7.24 -2.29 8.28
CA MET A 259 7.59 -2.54 9.68
C MET A 259 7.98 -4.00 9.87
N GLN A 260 8.97 -4.24 10.72
CA GLN A 260 9.35 -5.57 11.19
C GLN A 260 9.22 -5.60 12.71
N ALA A 261 8.24 -6.36 13.19
CA ALA A 261 8.05 -6.61 14.61
C ALA A 261 8.62 -7.98 14.95
N GLN A 262 9.54 -8.03 15.90
CA GLN A 262 10.26 -9.26 16.24
C GLN A 262 10.38 -9.43 17.74
N ASN A 263 10.40 -10.69 18.18
CA ASN A 263 10.85 -11.12 19.50
C ASN A 263 11.79 -12.33 19.34
N LYS A 264 12.16 -12.98 20.44
CA LYS A 264 13.11 -14.13 20.39
C LYS A 264 12.65 -15.27 19.48
N ASP A 265 11.35 -15.51 19.40
CA ASP A 265 10.79 -16.71 18.77
C ASP A 265 10.02 -16.42 17.47
N ASN A 266 9.66 -15.16 17.22
CA ASN A 266 8.81 -14.75 16.12
C ASN A 266 9.36 -13.50 15.43
N ASP A 267 9.17 -13.46 14.11
CA ASP A 267 9.47 -12.32 13.24
C ASP A 267 8.27 -12.11 12.31
N SER A 268 7.73 -10.89 12.28
CA SER A 268 6.55 -10.54 11.50
C SER A 268 6.74 -9.21 10.81
N TRP A 269 6.69 -9.25 9.49
CA TRP A 269 6.67 -8.04 8.69
C TRP A 269 5.24 -7.57 8.46
N ILE A 270 5.05 -6.26 8.53
CA ILE A 270 3.77 -5.58 8.39
C ILE A 270 3.96 -4.45 7.40
N MET A 271 3.04 -4.33 6.46
CA MET A 271 2.96 -3.17 5.58
C MET A 271 1.75 -2.33 5.99
N LEU A 272 1.95 -1.03 6.15
CA LEU A 272 0.93 -0.08 6.56
C LEU A 272 0.88 1.08 5.56
N SER A 273 -0.32 1.49 5.15
CA SER A 273 -0.55 2.73 4.40
C SER A 273 -1.30 3.73 5.26
N SER A 274 -0.92 5.00 5.16
CA SER A 274 -1.59 6.10 5.86
C SER A 274 -1.85 7.26 4.90
N TYR A 275 -3.08 7.75 4.93
CA TYR A 275 -3.48 9.01 4.34
C TYR A 275 -4.32 9.77 5.35
N TYR A 276 -4.01 11.04 5.61
CA TYR A 276 -4.93 11.89 6.36
C TYR A 276 -4.87 13.34 5.90
N VAL A 277 -6.01 14.00 6.05
CA VAL A 277 -6.18 15.45 5.97
C VAL A 277 -7.14 15.77 7.09
N ARG A 278 -6.73 16.55 8.10
CA ARG A 278 -7.57 16.74 9.32
C ARG A 278 -7.94 18.20 9.58
N ASN A 279 -7.38 19.12 8.81
CA ASN A 279 -7.37 20.56 9.06
C ASN A 279 -7.85 21.40 7.87
N ASP A 280 -8.72 20.88 7.00
CA ASP A 280 -9.35 21.69 5.94
C ASP A 280 -10.51 22.52 6.52
N ASP A 281 -10.19 23.60 7.24
CA ASP A 281 -11.20 24.49 7.86
C ASP A 281 -12.18 25.11 6.85
N LYS A 282 -11.75 25.24 5.59
CA LYS A 282 -12.57 25.81 4.51
C LYS A 282 -13.52 24.79 3.92
N ARG A 283 -13.15 23.51 3.98
CA ARG A 283 -13.93 22.38 3.46
C ARG A 283 -13.80 21.17 4.40
N PRO A 284 -14.37 21.21 5.62
CA PRO A 284 -14.26 20.13 6.60
C PRO A 284 -14.71 18.76 6.08
N GLN A 285 -15.66 18.73 5.14
CA GLN A 285 -16.10 17.54 4.42
C GLN A 285 -14.99 16.81 3.61
N ARG A 286 -13.82 17.43 3.45
CA ARG A 286 -12.63 16.83 2.83
C ARG A 286 -11.67 16.22 3.84
N ASN A 287 -11.87 16.49 5.13
CA ASN A 287 -11.11 15.84 6.18
C ASN A 287 -11.34 14.33 6.09
N LEU A 288 -10.30 13.57 6.35
CA LEU A 288 -10.31 12.13 6.32
C LEU A 288 -9.09 11.60 7.06
N CYS A 289 -9.24 10.37 7.54
CA CYS A 289 -8.12 9.57 7.95
C CYS A 289 -8.34 8.13 7.55
N GLU A 290 -7.30 7.57 6.97
CA GLU A 290 -7.44 6.51 6.00
C GLU A 290 -6.21 5.60 6.12
N GLN A 291 -6.32 4.60 7.00
CA GLN A 291 -5.20 3.72 7.35
C GLN A 291 -5.55 2.26 7.05
N ALA A 292 -4.56 1.51 6.59
CA ALA A 292 -4.70 0.07 6.38
C ALA A 292 -3.37 -0.63 6.64
N ALA A 293 -3.40 -1.72 7.40
CA ALA A 293 -2.24 -2.55 7.67
C ALA A 293 -2.50 -4.03 7.34
N GLY A 294 -1.45 -4.76 7.01
CA GLY A 294 -1.54 -6.22 6.83
C GLY A 294 -0.17 -6.90 6.88
N TYR A 295 -0.18 -8.22 7.04
CA TYR A 295 1.06 -9.02 6.97
C TYR A 295 1.75 -8.89 5.63
N TYR A 296 3.06 -8.75 5.67
CA TYR A 296 3.91 -8.70 4.49
C TYR A 296 4.79 -9.97 4.44
N ASN A 297 4.52 -10.85 3.48
CA ASN A 297 5.40 -12.00 3.24
C ASN A 297 6.48 -11.62 2.22
N ARG A 298 7.75 -11.75 2.63
CA ARG A 298 8.94 -11.50 1.82
C ARG A 298 9.36 -12.72 0.98
#